data_AF-W6RV45-F1
#
_entry.id   AF-W6RV45-F1
#
_cell.length_a   1.000
_cell.length_b   1.000
_cell.length_c   1.000
_cell.angle_alpha   90.00
_cell.angle_beta   90.00
_cell.angle_gamma   90.00
#
_symmetry.space_group_name_H-M   'P 1'
#
loop_
_entity.id
_entity.type
_entity.pdbx_description
1 polymer ?
#
loop_
_entity_poly.entity_id
_entity_poly.type
_entity_poly.pdbx_seq_one_letter_code
_entity_poly.pdbx_strand_id
1 'polypeptide(L)' 'MDNKSNESPESIAKEMLIAGETYDAIMSATNLRLKDIKRIQEKEVNPHF' A
#
# COMPACT_ATOMS: atom_id res chain seq x y z
N MET A 1 -10.45 -10.69 14.71
CA MET A 1 -10.05 -10.71 13.29
C MET A 1 -8.60 -10.26 13.26
N ASP A 2 -7.73 -11.24 13.00
CA ASP A 2 -6.34 -11.17 12.55
C ASP A 2 -5.39 -10.10 13.14
N ASN A 3 -4.80 -10.45 14.29
CA ASN A 3 -3.45 -10.02 14.65
C ASN A 3 -2.45 -10.75 13.74
N LYS A 4 -1.84 -10.07 12.75
CA LYS A 4 -0.59 -10.56 12.13
C LYS A 4 0.39 -9.42 11.87
N SER A 5 1.28 -9.30 12.84
CA SER A 5 2.54 -8.56 12.87
C SER A 5 3.58 -9.09 11.87
N ASN A 6 3.18 -9.33 10.63
CA ASN A 6 4.11 -9.50 9.51
C ASN A 6 3.79 -8.35 8.57
N GLU A 7 4.51 -7.23 8.71
CA GLU A 7 4.35 -6.07 7.83
C GLU A 7 4.65 -6.53 6.40
N SER A 8 3.59 -6.86 5.65
CA SER A 8 3.74 -7.24 4.26
C SER A 8 4.07 -5.98 3.48
N PRO A 9 4.77 -6.09 2.35
CA PRO A 9 4.98 -4.95 1.45
C PRO A 9 3.67 -4.22 1.12
N GLU A 10 2.56 -4.95 1.07
CA GLU A 10 1.22 -4.43 0.79
C GLU A 10 0.67 -3.60 1.96
N SER A 11 0.88 -4.03 3.21
CA SER A 11 0.44 -3.27 4.39
C SER A 11 1.23 -1.97 4.54
N ILE A 12 2.55 -2.01 4.34
CA ILE A 12 3.41 -0.83 4.36
C ILE A 12 2.99 0.14 3.24
N ALA A 13 2.77 -0.36 2.02
CA ALA A 13 2.32 0.47 0.91
C ALA A 13 0.97 1.13 1.20
N LYS A 14 0.03 0.41 1.82
CA LYS A 14 -1.27 0.94 2.21
C LYS A 14 -1.14 2.09 3.21
N GLU A 15 -0.35 1.91 4.27
CA GLU A 15 -0.14 2.94 5.28
C GLU A 15 0.49 4.19 4.68
N MET A 16 1.51 4.02 3.83
CA MET A 16 2.14 5.13 3.10
C MET A 16 1.19 5.82 2.12
N LEU A 17 0.33 5.07 1.42
CA LEU A 17 -0.71 5.64 0.55
C LEU A 17 -1.71 6.49 1.33
N ILE A 18 -2.13 6.05 2.53
CA ILE A 18 -3.03 6.80 3.41
C ILE A 18 -2.32 8.05 3.97
N ALA A 19 -1.03 7.94 4.27
CA ALA A 19 -0.20 9.07 4.70
C ALA A 19 0.04 10.12 3.60
N GLY A 20 -0.31 9.82 2.34
CA GLY A 20 -0.12 10.72 1.21
C GLY A 20 1.30 10.69 0.63
N GLU A 21 2.06 9.63 0.89
CA GLU A 21 3.39 9.42 0.32
C GLU A 21 3.34 9.23 -1.20
N THR A 22 4.47 9.53 -1.86
CA THR A 22 4.60 9.35 -3.30
C THR A 22 4.79 7.88 -3.67
N TYR A 23 4.38 7.50 -4.88
CA TYR A 23 4.56 6.13 -5.35
C TYR A 23 6.04 5.70 -5.38
N ASP A 24 6.96 6.61 -5.70
CA ASP A 24 8.39 6.30 -5.73
C ASP A 24 8.93 5.97 -4.32
N ALA A 25 8.50 6.71 -3.29
CA ALA A 25 8.84 6.42 -1.90
C ALA A 25 8.31 5.03 -1.48
N ILE A 26 7.07 4.72 -1.87
CA ILE A 26 6.44 3.43 -1.59
C ILE A 26 7.17 2.30 -2.30
N MET A 27 7.54 2.47 -3.57
CA MET A 27 8.34 1.50 -4.33
C MET A 27 9.67 1.24 -3.65
N SER A 28 10.36 2.29 -3.21
CA SER A 28 11.66 2.15 -2.55
C SER A 28 11.54 1.41 -1.20
N ALA A 29 10.44 1.60 -0.47
CA ALA A 29 10.23 0.98 0.84
C ALA A 29 9.71 -0.46 0.75
N THR A 30 8.88 -0.77 -0.25
CA THR A 30 8.12 -2.03 -0.34
C THR A 30 8.59 -2.95 -1.45
N ASN A 31 9.45 -2.45 -2.36
CA ASN A 31 9.88 -3.14 -3.57
C ASN A 31 8.72 -3.60 -4.47
N LEU A 32 7.54 -3.00 -4.30
CA LEU A 32 6.36 -3.26 -5.12
C LEU A 32 6.44 -2.51 -6.43
N ARG A 33 5.79 -3.05 -7.47
CA ARG A 33 5.65 -2.36 -8.75
C ARG A 33 4.52 -1.35 -8.70
N LEU A 34 4.56 -0.36 -9.59
CA LEU A 34 3.58 0.73 -9.64
C LEU A 34 2.15 0.20 -9.82
N LYS A 35 2.01 -0.85 -10.63
CA LYS A 35 0.74 -1.52 -10.87
C LYS A 35 0.17 -2.14 -9.58
N ASP A 36 1.02 -2.70 -8.74
CA ASP A 36 0.61 -3.34 -7.49
C ASP A 36 0.21 -2.27 -6.46
N ILE A 37 0.99 -1.18 -6.37
CA ILE A 37 0.67 -0.03 -5.50
C ILE A 37 -0.67 0.62 -5.88
N LYS A 38 -0.92 0.86 -7.17
CA LYS A 38 -2.21 1.39 -7.66
C LYS A 38 -3.38 0.45 -7.35
N ARG A 39 -3.17 -0.86 -7.49
CA ARG A 39 -4.20 -1.86 -7.15
C ARG A 39 -4.54 -1.84 -5.66
N ILE A 40 -3.56 -1.62 -4.78
CA ILE A 40 -3.79 -1.44 -3.34
C ILE A 40 -4.59 -0.16 -3.09
N GLN A 41 -4.21 0.94 -3.74
CA GLN A 41 -4.93 2.20 -3.63
C GLN A 41 -6.41 2.06 -4.04
N GLU A 42 -6.69 1.43 -5.19
CA GLU A 42 -8.04 1.22 -5.69
C GLU A 42 -8.87 0.27 -4.82
N LYS A 43 -8.26 -0.79 -4.27
CA LYS A 43 -8.99 -1.80 -3.49
C LYS A 43 -9.15 -1.45 -2.03
N GLU A 44 -8.13 -0.85 -1.42
CA GLU A 44 -8.02 -0.73 0.02
C GLU A 44 -8.12 0.71 0.53
N VAL A 45 -7.82 1.71 -0.31
CA VAL A 45 -7.84 3.13 0.09
C VAL A 45 -9.06 3.84 -0.48
N ASN A 46 -9.40 3.59 -1.75
CA ASN A 46 -10.58 4.15 -2.40
C ASN A 46 -11.41 3.04 -3.06
N PRO A 47 -12.01 2.12 -2.27
CA PRO A 47 -13.04 1.25 -2.82
C PRO A 47 -14.17 2.17 -3.28
N HIS A 48 -14.30 2.32 -4.60
CA HIS A 48 -15.32 3.13 -5.24
C HIS A 48 -16.66 3.00 -4.48
N PHE A 49 -17.13 4.11 -3.93
CA PHE A 49 -18.44 4.23 -3.28
C PHE A 49 -19.58 3.93 -4.26
#